data_AF-A0A3D9D5N2-F1
#
_entry.id   AF-A0A3D9D5N2-F1
#
_cell.length_a   1.000
_cell.length_b   1.000
_cell.length_c   1.000
_cell.angle_alpha   90.00
_cell.angle_beta   90.00
_cell.angle_gamma   90.00
#
_symmetry.space_group_name_H-M   'P 1'
#
loop_
_entity.id
_entity.type
_entity.pdbx_description
1 polymer ?
#
loop_
_entity_poly.entity_id
_entity_poly.type
_entity_poly.pdbx_seq_one_letter_code
_entity_poly.pdbx_strand_id
1 'polypeptide(L)'
;MNRELLKIKNSSSSSIEKEKQKLQKLLDSHLMTDENWVNFKQAFQEEYPEYYNGLMSDFSDLTESNLRIITLLKLELSNQEISSLLGITIDAVKKSKQRLRKRFGQKYEELFVGN
;
A
#
# COMPACT_ATOMS: atom_id res chain seq x y z
N MET A 1 -23.78 18.02 -21.61
CA MET A 1 -22.45 18.39 -21.08
C MET A 1 -22.25 17.55 -19.83
N ASN A 2 -21.47 16.45 -19.90
CA ASN A 2 -20.94 15.64 -18.78
C ASN A 2 -20.36 14.33 -19.36
N ARG A 3 -19.20 14.40 -20.03
CA ARG A 3 -18.47 13.23 -20.58
C ARG A 3 -17.05 13.09 -20.03
N GLU A 4 -16.69 13.80 -18.96
CA GLU A 4 -15.31 13.80 -18.45
C GLU A 4 -15.05 12.87 -17.26
N LEU A 5 -16.08 12.43 -16.52
CA LEU A 5 -15.90 11.61 -15.31
C LEU A 5 -15.56 10.13 -15.57
N LEU A 6 -15.63 9.65 -16.82
CA LEU A 6 -15.35 8.25 -17.16
C LEU A 6 -13.91 7.98 -17.61
N LYS A 7 -13.11 9.03 -17.89
CA LYS A 7 -11.72 8.85 -18.32
C LYS A 7 -10.73 8.67 -17.18
N ILE A 8 -11.03 9.19 -15.99
CA ILE A 8 -10.14 9.11 -14.83
C ILE A 8 -10.13 7.68 -14.26
N LYS A 9 -11.30 7.04 -14.12
CA LYS A 9 -11.44 5.71 -13.51
C LYS A 9 -10.87 4.54 -14.34
N ASN A 10 -10.83 4.66 -15.67
CA ASN A 10 -10.24 3.63 -16.53
C ASN A 10 -8.72 3.82 -16.72
N SER A 11 -8.22 5.04 -16.54
CA SER A 11 -6.78 5.32 -16.64
C SER A 11 -6.04 4.86 -15.38
N SER A 12 -6.63 5.11 -14.20
CA SER A 12 -6.12 4.69 -12.88
C SER A 12 -6.01 3.18 -12.74
N SER A 13 -7.05 2.42 -13.12
CA SER A 13 -6.99 0.94 -13.14
C SER A 13 -5.85 0.42 -14.04
N SER A 14 -5.64 1.01 -15.22
CA SER A 14 -4.55 0.61 -16.11
C SER A 14 -3.16 0.99 -15.57
N SER A 15 -3.07 2.12 -14.86
CA SER A 15 -1.85 2.59 -14.22
C SER A 15 -1.50 1.74 -13.01
N ILE A 16 -2.48 1.34 -12.19
CA ILE A 16 -2.29 0.40 -11.08
C ILE A 16 -1.85 -0.96 -11.61
N GLU A 17 -2.44 -1.47 -12.70
CA GLU A 17 -1.99 -2.73 -13.28
C GLU A 17 -0.53 -2.62 -13.75
N LYS A 18 -0.14 -1.49 -14.34
CA LYS A 18 1.25 -1.20 -14.74
C LYS A 18 2.17 -1.02 -13.54
N GLU A 19 1.73 -0.35 -12.48
CA GLU A 19 2.52 -0.12 -11.27
C GLU A 19 2.64 -1.40 -10.46
N LYS A 20 1.60 -2.24 -10.44
CA LYS A 20 1.60 -3.61 -9.91
C LYS A 20 2.54 -4.49 -10.72
N GLN A 21 2.54 -4.40 -12.05
CA GLN A 21 3.51 -5.07 -12.90
C GLN A 21 4.94 -4.56 -12.67
N LYS A 22 5.14 -3.26 -12.45
CA LYS A 22 6.45 -2.70 -12.04
C LYS A 22 6.84 -3.20 -10.65
N LEU A 23 5.91 -3.25 -9.70
CA LEU A 23 6.10 -3.79 -8.36
C LEU A 23 6.44 -5.28 -8.44
N GLN A 24 5.83 -6.02 -9.37
CA GLN A 24 6.13 -7.43 -9.66
C GLN A 24 7.52 -7.60 -10.27
N LYS A 25 7.95 -6.68 -11.15
CA LYS A 25 9.34 -6.62 -11.61
C LYS A 25 10.32 -6.22 -10.51
N LEU A 26 9.92 -5.37 -9.57
CA LEU A 26 10.72 -5.00 -8.40
C LEU A 26 10.81 -6.16 -7.40
N LEU A 27 9.73 -6.92 -7.23
CA LEU A 27 9.66 -8.18 -6.49
C LEU A 27 10.66 -9.19 -7.09
N ASP A 28 10.73 -9.28 -8.43
CA ASP A 28 11.72 -10.11 -9.12
C ASP A 28 13.16 -9.63 -8.84
N SER A 29 13.39 -8.32 -8.66
CA SER A 29 14.72 -7.73 -8.36
C SER A 29 15.17 -7.79 -6.89
N HIS A 30 14.39 -8.44 -6.01
CA HIS A 30 14.82 -8.97 -4.71
C HIS A 30 14.94 -8.07 -3.46
N LEU A 31 14.59 -6.77 -3.43
CA LEU A 31 14.29 -6.06 -2.17
C LEU A 31 13.71 -4.65 -2.43
N MET A 32 12.77 -4.22 -1.61
CA MET A 32 12.33 -2.83 -1.52
C MET A 32 13.41 -2.02 -0.78
N THR A 33 14.29 -1.39 -1.55
CA THR A 33 15.25 -0.41 -1.03
C THR A 33 14.53 0.85 -0.56
N ASP A 34 15.19 1.64 0.28
CA ASP A 34 14.63 2.91 0.74
C ASP A 34 14.40 3.90 -0.42
N GLU A 35 15.25 3.88 -1.44
CA GLU A 35 15.10 4.67 -2.65
C GLU A 35 13.85 4.26 -3.46
N ASN A 36 13.70 2.96 -3.73
CA ASN A 36 12.53 2.44 -4.44
C ASN A 36 11.24 2.72 -3.67
N TRP A 37 11.32 2.64 -2.34
CA TRP A 37 10.21 2.96 -1.47
C TRP A 37 9.77 4.43 -1.57
N VAL A 38 10.70 5.39 -1.63
CA VAL A 38 10.35 6.82 -1.77
C VAL A 38 9.57 7.06 -3.06
N ASN A 39 10.07 6.53 -4.18
CA ASN A 39 9.41 6.67 -5.48
C ASN A 39 8.03 6.02 -5.50
N PHE A 40 7.92 4.81 -4.94
CA PHE A 40 6.64 4.10 -4.81
C PHE A 40 5.65 4.85 -3.91
N LYS A 41 6.11 5.37 -2.78
CA LYS A 41 5.29 6.13 -1.84
C LYS A 41 4.74 7.40 -2.49
N GLN A 42 5.56 8.13 -3.23
CA GLN A 42 5.10 9.30 -3.98
C GLN A 42 4.01 8.92 -5.00
N ALA A 43 4.23 7.89 -5.80
CA ALA A 43 3.24 7.41 -6.77
C ALA A 43 1.93 6.96 -6.07
N PHE A 44 2.04 6.28 -4.93
CA PHE A 44 0.88 5.87 -4.14
C PHE A 44 0.11 7.07 -3.56
N GLN A 45 0.81 8.12 -3.11
CA GLN A 45 0.19 9.35 -2.60
C GLN A 45 -0.57 10.09 -3.70
N GLU A 46 -0.04 10.13 -4.92
CA GLU A 46 -0.67 10.78 -6.07
C GLU A 46 -1.93 10.01 -6.52
N GLU A 47 -1.90 8.68 -6.44
CA GLU A 47 -3.03 7.82 -6.87
C GLU A 47 -4.12 7.66 -5.79
N TYR A 48 -3.73 7.64 -4.52
CA TYR A 48 -4.64 7.45 -3.38
C TYR A 48 -4.53 8.60 -2.35
N PRO A 49 -4.72 9.87 -2.75
CA PRO A 49 -4.48 11.01 -1.88
C PRO A 49 -5.42 11.03 -0.68
N GLU A 50 -6.71 10.72 -0.84
CA GLU A 50 -7.67 10.69 0.27
C GLU A 50 -7.32 9.57 1.26
N TYR A 51 -6.96 8.40 0.77
CA TYR A 51 -6.56 7.27 1.61
C TYR A 51 -5.28 7.58 2.37
N TYR A 52 -4.26 8.12 1.69
CA TYR A 52 -2.99 8.45 2.32
C TYR A 52 -3.16 9.55 3.37
N ASN A 53 -3.96 10.59 3.08
CA ASN A 53 -4.26 11.64 4.04
C ASN A 53 -5.04 11.11 5.25
N GLY A 54 -6.02 10.22 5.03
CA GLY A 54 -6.71 9.50 6.11
C GLY A 54 -5.74 8.68 6.95
N LEU A 55 -4.83 7.94 6.29
CA LEU A 55 -3.81 7.14 6.97
C LEU A 55 -2.88 8.01 7.84
N MET A 56 -2.41 9.15 7.34
CA MET A 56 -1.56 10.05 8.12
C MET A 56 -2.31 10.74 9.26
N SER A 57 -3.60 11.06 9.07
CA SER A 57 -4.44 11.71 10.08
C SER A 57 -4.84 10.75 11.20
N ASP A 58 -5.28 9.54 10.85
CA ASP A 58 -5.78 8.55 11.80
C ASP A 58 -4.67 7.73 12.47
N PHE A 59 -3.48 7.71 11.85
CA PHE A 59 -2.34 6.89 12.26
C PHE A 59 -1.07 7.76 12.37
N SER A 60 -1.13 8.88 13.08
CA SER A 60 -0.02 9.83 13.26
C SER A 60 1.30 9.21 13.77
N ASP A 61 1.20 8.09 14.48
CA ASP A 61 2.35 7.39 15.06
C ASP A 61 2.76 6.12 14.28
N LEU A 62 2.37 6.05 13.00
CA LEU A 62 2.71 4.93 12.15
C LEU A 62 4.20 5.01 11.77
N THR A 63 4.96 3.98 12.15
CA THR A 63 6.35 3.86 11.71
C THR A 63 6.41 3.58 10.21
N GLU A 64 7.52 3.95 9.57
CA GLU A 64 7.70 3.73 8.13
C GLU A 64 7.55 2.24 7.74
N SER A 65 8.04 1.33 8.58
CA SER A 65 7.88 -0.13 8.35
C SER A 65 6.41 -0.56 8.36
N ASN A 66 5.59 0.04 9.22
CA ASN A 66 4.16 -0.25 9.28
C ASN A 66 3.42 0.38 8.10
N LEU A 67 3.81 1.59 7.70
CA LEU A 67 3.30 2.27 6.51
C LEU A 67 3.54 1.41 5.27
N ARG A 68 4.77 0.92 5.06
CA ARG A 68 5.10 -0.04 3.99
C ARG A 68 4.13 -1.22 3.95
N ILE A 69 3.91 -1.87 5.08
CA ILE A 69 3.01 -3.04 5.15
C ILE A 69 1.56 -2.66 4.82
N ILE A 70 1.03 -1.56 5.37
CA ILE A 70 -0.35 -1.14 5.11
C ILE A 70 -0.54 -0.77 3.64
N THR A 71 0.38 0.00 3.07
CA THR A 71 0.32 0.41 1.67
C THR A 71 0.33 -0.80 0.74
N LEU A 72 1.19 -1.78 1.00
CA LEU A 72 1.24 -3.01 0.20
C LEU A 72 0.00 -3.89 0.39
N LEU A 73 -0.56 -3.94 1.60
CA LEU A 73 -1.84 -4.63 1.84
C LEU A 73 -3.00 -3.94 1.11
N LYS A 74 -3.00 -2.60 1.02
CA LYS A 74 -4.03 -1.85 0.27
C LYS A 74 -3.97 -2.15 -1.23
N LEU A 75 -2.79 -2.48 -1.76
CA LEU A 75 -2.60 -2.97 -3.12
C LEU A 75 -2.90 -4.47 -3.29
N GLU A 76 -3.52 -5.11 -2.29
CA GLU A 76 -3.92 -6.52 -2.27
C GLU A 76 -2.75 -7.51 -2.37
N LEU A 77 -1.53 -7.12 -1.98
CA LEU A 77 -0.41 -8.06 -1.92
C LEU A 77 -0.63 -9.07 -0.78
N SER A 78 -0.31 -10.33 -1.08
CA SER A 78 -0.30 -11.41 -0.11
C SER A 78 0.82 -11.23 0.92
N ASN A 79 0.69 -11.88 2.09
CA ASN A 79 1.76 -11.85 3.09
C ASN A 79 3.08 -12.41 2.56
N GLN A 80 3.04 -13.33 1.58
CA GLN A 80 4.23 -13.89 0.92
C GLN A 80 4.93 -12.83 0.08
N GLU A 81 4.20 -12.16 -0.81
CA GLU A 81 4.76 -11.09 -1.65
C GLU A 81 5.32 -9.94 -0.82
N ILE A 82 4.61 -9.52 0.23
CA ILE A 82 5.09 -8.48 1.16
C ILE A 82 6.38 -8.92 1.85
N SER A 83 6.46 -10.19 2.28
CA SER A 83 7.64 -10.71 2.97
C SER A 83 8.86 -10.72 2.05
N SER A 84 8.69 -11.17 0.80
CA SER A 84 9.75 -11.17 -0.21
C SER A 84 10.17 -9.74 -0.56
N LEU A 85 9.21 -8.83 -0.74
CA LEU A 85 9.49 -7.44 -1.09
C LEU A 85 10.26 -6.72 0.00
N LEU A 86 9.87 -6.90 1.27
CA LEU A 86 10.49 -6.18 2.38
C LEU A 86 11.74 -6.87 2.94
N GLY A 87 12.09 -8.06 2.45
CA GLY A 87 13.23 -8.82 2.98
C GLY A 87 13.03 -9.32 4.40
N ILE A 88 11.78 -9.56 4.81
CA ILE A 88 11.42 -10.01 6.16
C ILE A 88 10.70 -11.35 6.10
N THR A 89 10.53 -11.98 7.26
CA THR A 89 9.75 -13.23 7.32
C THR A 89 8.25 -12.98 7.19
N ILE A 90 7.51 -13.95 6.65
CA ILE A 90 6.03 -13.93 6.63
C ILE A 90 5.48 -13.71 8.05
N ASP A 91 6.10 -14.29 9.06
CA ASP A 91 5.69 -14.12 10.46
C ASP A 91 5.93 -12.70 10.98
N ALA A 92 6.97 -12.00 10.51
CA ALA A 92 7.15 -10.58 10.80
C ALA A 92 6.00 -9.73 10.22
N VAL A 93 5.54 -10.05 9.00
CA VAL A 93 4.35 -9.42 8.39
C VAL A 93 3.10 -9.68 9.25
N LYS A 94 2.83 -10.94 9.60
CA LYS A 94 1.68 -11.32 10.44
C LYS A 94 1.70 -10.62 11.80
N LYS A 95 2.85 -10.61 12.48
CA LYS A 95 3.02 -9.91 13.77
C LYS A 95 2.79 -8.42 13.62
N SER A 96 3.23 -7.81 12.51
CA SER A 96 2.95 -6.40 12.25
C SER A 96 1.47 -6.12 12.11
N LYS A 97 0.75 -6.91 11.29
CA LYS A 97 -0.71 -6.81 11.14
C LYS A 97 -1.43 -6.97 12.48
N GLN A 98 -1.01 -7.94 13.29
CA GLN A 98 -1.58 -8.14 14.63
C GLN A 98 -1.36 -6.91 15.54
N ARG A 99 -0.14 -6.34 15.55
CA ARG A 99 0.15 -5.13 16.33
C ARG A 99 -0.68 -3.94 15.84
N LEU A 100 -0.80 -3.75 14.54
CA LEU A 100 -1.59 -2.67 13.93
C LEU A 100 -3.06 -2.81 14.28
N ARG A 101 -3.64 -4.00 14.13
CA ARG A 101 -5.02 -4.29 14.53
C ARG A 101 -5.24 -4.04 16.03
N LYS A 102 -4.33 -4.49 16.90
CA LYS A 102 -4.44 -4.25 18.35
C LYS A 102 -4.33 -2.76 18.69
N ARG A 103 -3.49 -2.01 17.99
CA ARG A 103 -3.23 -0.59 18.25
C ARG A 103 -4.38 0.30 17.79
N PHE A 104 -4.91 0.05 16.59
CA PHE A 104 -5.86 0.94 15.93
C PHE A 104 -7.30 0.40 15.91
N GLY A 105 -7.50 -0.86 16.32
CA GLY A 105 -8.83 -1.45 16.52
C GLY A 105 -9.70 -1.35 15.28
N GLN A 106 -10.87 -0.73 15.44
CA GLN A 106 -11.84 -0.55 14.36
C GLN A 106 -11.29 0.24 13.17
N LYS A 107 -10.47 1.27 13.43
CA LYS A 107 -9.85 2.07 12.35
C LYS A 107 -8.97 1.23 11.43
N TYR A 108 -8.33 0.17 11.96
CA TYR A 108 -7.53 -0.74 11.14
C TYR A 108 -8.38 -1.54 10.16
N GLU A 109 -9.59 -1.95 10.56
CA GLU A 109 -10.49 -2.68 9.66
C GLU A 109 -11.02 -1.75 8.57
N GLU A 110 -11.34 -0.50 8.93
CA GLU A 110 -11.81 0.55 8.00
C GLU A 110 -10.81 0.87 6.89
N LEU A 111 -9.50 0.64 7.10
CA LEU A 111 -8.47 0.80 6.06
C LEU A 111 -8.69 -0.07 4.82
N PHE A 112 -9.45 -1.16 4.94
CA PHE A 112 -9.65 -2.12 3.86
C PHE A 112 -11.13 -2.23 3.43
N VAL A 113 -12.02 -1.42 4.01
CA VAL A 113 -13.44 -1.38 3.64
C VAL A 113 -13.62 -0.41 2.48
N GLY A 114 -14.06 -0.91 1.32
CA GLY A 114 -14.39 -0.10 0.15
C GLY A 114 -13.60 -0.38 -1.13
N ASN A 115 -13.37 -1.66 -1.46
CA ASN A 115 -13.04 -2.07 -2.84
C ASN A 115 -14.33 -2.31 -3.64
#